data_AF-A0A836RTL6-F1
#
_entry.id   AF-A0A836RTL6-F1
#
_cell.length_a   1.000
_cell.length_b   1.000
_cell.length_c   1.000
_cell.angle_alpha   90.00
_cell.angle_beta   90.00
_cell.angle_gamma   90.00
#
_symmetry.space_group_name_H-M   'P 1'
#
loop_
_entity.id
_entity.type
_entity.pdbx_description
1 polymer ?
#
loop_
_entity_poly.entity_id
_entity_poly.type
_entity_poly.pdbx_seq_one_letter_code
_entity_poly.pdbx_strand_id
1 'polypeptide(L)'
;MYGWRGADISNILNFNQDFPEAKIFRLEENYRSYNNILQAANAVVKNNENRIGKNLWTSRKDGEKIKLYEAADELDEAKHVVSVIHEEMFTQKRSFKDIAILYRTNAQSRVLEDALRRNDINYSIVGGTRFYDRKEIKDILAYLKIIVNPADSISLKRIVNFPLRGIGDTTISKIEKFAEMENIILFEALGRVKEIASISPAMSARVMEFYQLIKNFIGLGSELSLVELVSTLTSETGILHHYQTEYDQYESESRVENIRELFNSVEQFTEERKRDKQPADLASFLEEVSLLTDVDTWNQSASAVTLMTIHAAKGLEFPVVYITGLEMGLFPLQRTMAQLAELEEERRLLYVGMTRAEENLYLSYTLQRRRYSNSTVNTPSLFLDEIPADLIEMVRAGKGTTTVGRGRKKSRSKKIQDYFETASSQIDEDNEFKVGQPVYHATFGKGQIVSLEGRGDNMKITVYFSDEDITKKLIKQYANLSPIEAT
;
A
#
# COMPACT_ATOMS: atom_id res chain seq x y z
N MET A 1 12.88 2.27 15.17
CA MET A 1 12.28 1.75 13.92
C MET A 1 11.89 0.27 13.98
N TYR A 2 11.88 -0.36 15.17
CA TYR A 2 11.46 -1.75 15.39
C TYR A 2 10.56 -1.86 16.63
N GLY A 3 9.93 -0.75 17.07
CA GLY A 3 9.07 -0.77 18.26
C GLY A 3 7.94 -1.79 18.13
N TRP A 4 7.39 -1.94 16.92
CA TRP A 4 6.38 -2.95 16.58
C TRP A 4 6.85 -4.40 16.70
N ARG A 5 8.17 -4.66 16.67
CA ARG A 5 8.78 -5.98 16.96
C ARG A 5 9.23 -6.12 18.43
N GLY A 6 8.78 -5.23 19.32
CA GLY A 6 9.12 -5.24 20.73
C GLY A 6 10.48 -4.62 21.07
N ALA A 7 11.09 -3.85 20.16
CA ALA A 7 12.33 -3.15 20.48
C ALA A 7 12.04 -1.93 21.37
N ASP A 8 12.54 -1.97 22.62
CA ASP A 8 12.39 -0.87 23.57
C ASP A 8 13.57 0.11 23.49
N ILE A 9 13.25 1.39 23.27
CA ILE A 9 14.22 2.49 23.27
C ILE A 9 14.78 2.78 24.67
N SER A 10 14.06 2.38 25.72
CA SER A 10 14.47 2.54 27.12
C SER A 10 15.78 1.81 27.41
N ASN A 11 16.05 0.69 26.73
CA ASN A 11 17.29 -0.08 26.89
C ASN A 11 18.56 0.75 26.64
N ILE A 12 18.55 1.64 25.65
CA ILE A 12 19.71 2.50 25.37
C ILE A 12 19.69 3.78 26.21
N LEU A 13 18.51 4.29 26.56
CA LEU A 13 18.35 5.48 27.40
C LEU A 13 18.80 5.23 28.84
N ASN A 14 18.47 4.04 29.37
CA ASN A 14 18.76 3.63 30.74
C ASN A 14 20.12 2.94 30.88
N PHE A 15 20.88 2.78 29.80
CA PHE A 15 22.17 2.10 29.82
C PHE A 15 23.15 2.67 30.85
N ASN A 16 23.11 3.98 31.09
CA ASN A 16 23.94 4.66 32.09
C ASN A 16 23.44 4.45 33.53
N GLN A 17 22.16 4.11 33.72
CA GLN A 17 21.59 3.73 35.03
C GLN A 17 21.94 2.28 35.36
N ASP A 18 21.86 1.40 34.36
CA ASP A 18 22.15 -0.03 34.52
C ASP A 18 23.65 -0.31 34.66
N PHE A 19 24.50 0.49 34.00
CA PHE A 19 25.97 0.36 34.05
C PHE A 19 26.64 1.70 34.40
N PRO A 20 26.71 2.08 35.69
CA PRO A 20 27.27 3.37 36.13
C PRO A 20 28.76 3.59 35.78
N GLU A 21 29.52 2.51 35.59
CA GLU A 21 30.95 2.56 35.23
C GLU A 21 31.20 2.63 33.72
N ALA A 22 30.14 2.60 32.90
CA ALA A 22 30.27 2.58 31.44
C ALA A 22 30.82 3.91 30.89
N LYS A 23 31.78 3.81 29.96
CA LYS A 23 32.28 4.97 29.22
C LYS A 23 31.40 5.24 28.01
N ILE A 24 30.84 6.44 27.93
CA ILE A 24 29.97 6.87 26.83
C ILE A 24 30.82 7.61 25.77
N PHE A 25 30.92 7.02 24.58
CA PHE A 25 31.55 7.65 23.42
C PHE A 25 30.47 8.10 22.43
N ARG A 26 30.42 9.39 22.10
CA ARG A 26 29.47 9.95 21.13
C ARG A 26 30.17 10.21 19.80
N LEU A 27 29.74 9.50 18.75
CA LEU A 27 30.21 9.71 17.39
C LEU A 27 29.33 10.74 16.69
N GLU A 28 29.77 11.99 16.67
CA GLU A 28 28.98 13.14 16.16
C GLU A 28 29.32 13.54 14.72
N GLU A 29 30.47 13.12 14.20
CA GLU A 29 30.84 13.39 12.80
C GLU A 29 30.20 12.36 11.85
N ASN A 30 29.51 12.86 10.82
CA ASN A 30 28.94 12.10 9.72
C ASN A 30 29.82 12.24 8.48
N TYR A 31 30.37 11.12 8.01
CA TYR A 31 31.23 11.05 6.82
C TYR A 31 30.45 10.71 5.54
N ARG A 32 29.15 10.39 5.65
CA ARG A 32 28.33 9.89 4.54
C ARG A 32 27.69 11.02 3.75
N SER A 33 26.83 11.81 4.38
CA SER A 33 25.91 12.70 3.67
C SER A 33 26.48 14.10 3.53
N TYR A 34 26.16 14.79 2.44
CA TYR A 34 26.39 16.23 2.33
C TYR A 34 25.61 17.03 3.39
N ASN A 35 26.10 18.24 3.68
CA ASN A 35 25.62 19.02 4.81
C ASN A 35 24.15 19.44 4.67
N ASN A 36 23.66 19.77 3.47
CA ASN A 36 22.24 20.09 3.26
C ASN A 36 21.31 18.91 3.64
N ILE A 37 21.66 17.69 3.23
CA ILE A 37 20.90 16.48 3.55
C ILE A 37 20.91 16.22 5.05
N LEU A 38 22.09 16.31 5.67
CA LEU A 38 22.25 16.05 7.09
C LEU A 38 21.50 17.08 7.94
N GLN A 39 21.55 18.36 7.56
CA GLN A 39 20.83 19.43 8.25
C GLN A 39 19.32 19.24 8.17
N ALA A 40 18.80 18.90 7.00
CA ALA A 40 17.37 18.62 6.83
C ALA A 40 16.93 17.42 7.67
N ALA A 41 17.69 16.32 7.64
CA ALA A 41 17.37 15.14 8.45
C ALA A 41 17.43 15.47 9.96
N ASN A 42 18.44 16.21 10.40
CA ASN A 42 18.54 16.67 11.79
C ASN A 42 17.37 17.56 12.20
N ALA A 43 16.89 18.44 11.31
CA ALA A 43 15.77 19.32 11.57
C ALA A 43 14.46 18.55 11.78
N VAL A 44 14.21 17.51 10.98
CA VAL A 44 13.09 16.59 11.16
C VAL A 44 13.21 15.91 12.53
N VAL A 45 14.27 15.13 12.78
CA VAL A 45 14.37 14.32 14.02
C VAL A 45 14.45 15.15 15.31
N LYS A 46 14.79 16.44 15.23
CA LYS A 46 14.82 17.37 16.37
C LYS A 46 13.45 17.56 17.01
N ASN A 47 12.36 17.33 16.28
CA ASN A 47 11.01 17.48 16.81
C ASN A 47 10.55 16.31 17.71
N ASN A 48 11.37 15.25 17.87
CA ASN A 48 11.10 14.19 18.85
C ASN A 48 11.51 14.63 20.25
N GLU A 49 10.67 14.35 21.24
CA GLU A 49 10.89 14.71 22.65
C GLU A 49 11.82 13.70 23.34
N ASN A 50 11.63 12.40 23.06
CA ASN A 50 12.39 11.32 23.70
C ASN A 50 13.70 11.01 22.96
N ARG A 51 14.71 11.88 23.10
CA ARG A 51 16.00 11.74 22.40
C ARG A 51 17.22 12.01 23.29
N ILE A 52 18.24 11.14 23.18
CA ILE A 52 19.59 11.44 23.66
C ILE A 52 20.16 12.54 22.74
N GLY A 53 20.25 13.77 23.25
CA GLY A 53 20.73 14.93 22.50
C GLY A 53 22.06 14.64 21.80
N LYS A 54 21.99 14.39 20.48
CA LYS A 54 23.11 14.08 19.60
C LYS A 54 22.98 14.94 18.36
N ASN A 55 23.90 15.86 18.12
CA ASN A 55 23.86 16.67 16.90
C ASN A 55 24.92 16.13 15.94
N LEU A 56 24.47 15.52 14.86
CA LEU A 56 25.39 15.08 13.81
C LEU A 56 25.82 16.30 12.99
N TRP A 57 27.11 16.42 12.73
CA TRP A 57 27.68 17.42 11.82
C TRP A 57 28.53 16.73 10.77
N THR A 58 28.83 17.40 9.66
CA THR A 58 29.70 16.85 8.60
C THR A 58 30.72 17.90 8.16
N SER A 59 31.91 17.43 7.81
CA SER A 59 32.98 18.22 7.18
C SER A 59 32.86 18.25 5.65
N ARG A 60 31.91 17.51 5.05
CA ARG A 60 31.65 17.55 3.61
C ARG A 60 31.02 18.89 3.19
N LYS A 61 31.13 19.22 1.90
CA LYS A 61 30.48 20.39 1.29
C LYS A 61 28.96 20.36 1.46
N ASP A 62 28.32 21.51 1.24
CA ASP A 62 26.86 21.67 1.34
C ASP A 62 26.08 20.75 0.40
N GLY A 63 26.62 20.49 -0.80
CA GLY A 63 25.95 19.68 -1.81
C GLY A 63 24.79 20.41 -2.48
N GLU A 64 23.98 19.68 -3.23
CA GLU A 64 22.75 20.21 -3.83
C GLU A 64 21.66 20.41 -2.76
N LYS A 65 20.63 21.19 -3.11
CA LYS A 65 19.42 21.29 -2.30
C LYS A 65 18.57 20.03 -2.45
N ILE A 66 17.73 19.78 -1.47
CA ILE A 66 16.77 18.68 -1.51
C ILE A 66 15.68 19.05 -2.50
N LYS A 67 15.52 18.26 -3.56
CA LYS A 67 14.51 18.49 -4.59
C LYS A 67 13.19 17.88 -4.12
N LEU A 68 12.15 18.70 -4.00
CA LEU A 68 10.82 18.30 -3.59
C LEU A 68 9.85 18.43 -4.78
N TYR A 69 9.28 17.31 -5.21
CA TYR A 69 8.33 17.26 -6.31
C TYR A 69 6.89 17.10 -5.83
N GLU A 70 6.02 17.97 -6.34
CA GLU A 70 4.57 17.87 -6.18
C GLU A 70 3.99 17.17 -7.42
N ALA A 71 3.60 15.90 -7.24
CA ALA A 71 3.00 15.09 -8.29
C ALA A 71 1.48 15.25 -8.32
N ALA A 72 0.89 15.20 -9.52
CA ALA A 72 -0.57 15.20 -9.65
C ALA A 72 -1.19 13.91 -9.08
N ASP A 73 -0.64 12.77 -9.47
CA ASP A 73 -1.06 11.43 -9.06
C ASP A 73 0.13 10.46 -8.91
N GLU A 74 -0.12 9.22 -8.50
CA GLU A 74 0.93 8.20 -8.35
C GLU A 74 1.64 7.85 -9.67
N LEU A 75 0.99 8.01 -10.82
CA LEU A 75 1.60 7.75 -12.13
C LEU A 75 2.56 8.88 -12.51
N ASP A 76 2.18 10.13 -12.23
CA ASP A 76 3.03 11.31 -12.41
C ASP A 76 4.25 11.27 -11.49
N GLU A 77 4.07 10.85 -10.24
CA GLU A 77 5.17 10.62 -9.31
C GLU A 77 6.17 9.61 -9.88
N ALA A 78 5.69 8.46 -10.37
CA ALA A 78 6.54 7.43 -10.94
C ALA A 78 7.22 7.87 -12.26
N LYS A 79 6.53 8.65 -13.10
CA LYS A 79 7.14 9.27 -14.30
C LYS A 79 8.25 10.24 -13.93
N HIS A 80 8.07 11.03 -12.87
CA HIS A 80 9.11 11.94 -12.42
C HIS A 80 10.33 11.19 -11.88
N VAL A 81 10.13 10.09 -11.14
CA VAL A 81 11.22 9.19 -10.73
C VAL A 81 12.05 8.72 -11.92
N VAL A 82 11.39 8.26 -12.99
CA VAL A 82 12.06 7.87 -14.25
C VAL A 82 12.84 9.04 -14.87
N SER A 83 12.22 10.23 -14.92
CA SER A 83 12.88 11.43 -15.44
C SER A 83 14.14 11.79 -14.65
N VAL A 84 14.10 11.69 -13.31
CA VAL A 84 15.24 11.94 -12.44
C VAL A 84 16.34 10.90 -12.65
N ILE A 85 15.99 9.63 -12.80
CA ILE A 85 16.97 8.57 -13.10
C ILE A 85 17.72 8.90 -14.40
N HIS A 86 16.99 9.25 -15.46
CA HIS A 86 17.61 9.65 -16.71
C HIS A 86 18.47 10.90 -16.55
N GLU A 87 17.97 11.95 -15.87
CA GLU A 87 18.75 13.17 -15.61
C GLU A 87 20.07 12.86 -14.91
N GLU A 88 20.05 12.04 -13.87
CA GLU A 88 21.23 11.65 -13.10
C GLU A 88 22.23 10.81 -13.92
N MET A 89 21.73 9.96 -14.81
CA MET A 89 22.58 9.20 -15.73
C MET A 89 23.20 10.08 -16.81
N PHE A 90 22.44 11.00 -17.40
CA PHE A 90 22.92 11.83 -18.52
C PHE A 90 23.86 12.95 -18.03
N THR A 91 23.50 13.63 -16.94
CA THR A 91 24.24 14.80 -16.46
C THR A 91 25.44 14.43 -15.60
N GLN A 92 25.26 13.49 -14.66
CA GLN A 92 26.28 13.11 -13.68
C GLN A 92 27.02 11.81 -14.05
N LYS A 93 26.68 11.18 -15.19
CA LYS A 93 27.25 9.90 -15.64
C LYS A 93 27.16 8.78 -14.59
N ARG A 94 26.10 8.80 -13.77
CA ARG A 94 25.85 7.79 -12.74
C ARG A 94 25.38 6.47 -13.34
N SER A 95 25.55 5.39 -12.58
CA SER A 95 25.06 4.06 -12.91
C SER A 95 23.75 3.76 -12.18
N PHE A 96 22.92 2.85 -12.70
CA PHE A 96 21.65 2.49 -12.06
C PHE A 96 21.81 2.02 -10.60
N LYS A 97 22.90 1.29 -10.31
CA LYS A 97 23.27 0.84 -8.95
C LYS A 97 23.47 1.97 -7.93
N ASP A 98 23.74 3.19 -8.39
CA ASP A 98 24.03 4.34 -7.53
C ASP A 98 22.72 5.02 -7.05
N ILE A 99 21.57 4.55 -7.53
CA ILE A 99 20.25 5.13 -7.28
C ILE A 99 19.40 4.14 -6.49
N ALA A 100 18.81 4.62 -5.39
CA ALA A 100 17.79 3.90 -4.64
C ALA A 100 16.47 4.67 -4.57
N ILE A 101 15.36 3.96 -4.73
CA ILE A 101 13.99 4.46 -4.53
C ILE A 101 13.45 3.84 -3.25
N LEU A 102 13.08 4.70 -2.31
CA LEU A 102 12.57 4.33 -1.01
C LEU A 102 11.09 4.69 -0.88
N TYR A 103 10.33 3.78 -0.31
CA TYR A 103 8.89 3.93 -0.05
C TYR A 103 8.53 3.41 1.34
N ARG A 104 7.32 3.73 1.82
CA ARG A 104 6.86 3.36 3.16
C ARG A 104 6.21 1.98 3.20
N THR A 105 5.39 1.64 2.22
CA THR A 105 4.68 0.34 2.12
C THR A 105 5.06 -0.39 0.83
N ASN A 106 5.03 -1.73 0.87
CA ASN A 106 5.34 -2.53 -0.31
C ASN A 106 4.31 -2.37 -1.43
N ALA A 107 3.07 -1.92 -1.16
CA ALA A 107 2.09 -1.68 -2.20
C ALA A 107 2.54 -0.59 -3.18
N GLN A 108 3.25 0.45 -2.70
CA GLN A 108 3.77 1.54 -3.54
C GLN A 108 4.72 1.07 -4.64
N SER A 109 5.39 -0.07 -4.45
CA SER A 109 6.36 -0.58 -5.42
C SER A 109 5.74 -0.86 -6.80
N ARG A 110 4.47 -1.30 -6.90
CA ARG A 110 3.89 -1.71 -8.18
C ARG A 110 3.99 -0.61 -9.24
N VAL A 111 3.51 0.59 -8.92
CA VAL A 111 3.48 1.71 -9.88
C VAL A 111 4.89 2.13 -10.30
N LEU A 112 5.85 2.06 -9.37
CA LEU A 112 7.26 2.34 -9.63
C LEU A 112 7.90 1.26 -10.51
N GLU A 113 7.66 -0.01 -10.20
CA GLU A 113 8.11 -1.16 -11.01
C GLU A 113 7.60 -1.05 -12.45
N ASP A 114 6.31 -0.76 -12.63
CA ASP A 114 5.71 -0.62 -13.96
C ASP A 114 6.30 0.57 -14.73
N ALA A 115 6.53 1.70 -14.08
CA ALA A 115 7.15 2.86 -14.71
C ALA A 115 8.60 2.60 -15.14
N LEU A 116 9.40 1.94 -14.31
CA LEU A 116 10.78 1.58 -14.64
C LEU A 116 10.83 0.57 -15.79
N ARG A 117 9.98 -0.46 -15.75
CA ARG A 117 9.89 -1.48 -16.79
C ARG A 117 9.47 -0.90 -18.14
N ARG A 118 8.47 -0.02 -18.17
CA ARG A 118 8.01 0.66 -19.40
C ARG A 118 9.08 1.55 -20.04
N ASN A 119 10.14 1.91 -19.31
CA ASN A 119 11.26 2.73 -19.80
C ASN A 119 12.58 1.93 -19.91
N ASP A 120 12.52 0.60 -19.92
CA ASP A 120 13.68 -0.29 -20.02
C ASP A 120 14.75 -0.05 -18.92
N ILE A 121 14.32 0.39 -17.73
CA ILE A 121 15.19 0.61 -16.58
C ILE A 121 15.22 -0.65 -15.72
N ASN A 122 16.40 -1.25 -15.60
CA ASN A 122 16.61 -2.39 -14.72
C ASN A 122 16.46 -2.01 -13.26
N TYR A 123 15.78 -2.85 -12.50
CA TYR A 123 15.54 -2.62 -11.08
C TYR A 123 15.68 -3.91 -10.25
N SER A 124 15.97 -3.74 -8.96
CA SER A 124 16.08 -4.83 -8.00
C SER A 124 15.32 -4.47 -6.72
N ILE A 125 14.64 -5.44 -6.12
CA ILE A 125 13.90 -5.22 -4.87
C ILE A 125 14.68 -5.82 -3.70
N VAL A 126 14.93 -5.03 -2.67
CA VAL A 126 15.61 -5.47 -1.45
C VAL A 126 14.61 -5.65 -0.31
N GLY A 127 14.67 -6.80 0.35
CA GLY A 127 13.82 -7.09 1.51
C GLY A 127 12.35 -7.35 1.17
N GLY A 128 12.05 -7.71 -0.09
CA GLY A 128 10.71 -8.06 -0.55
C GLY A 128 10.75 -8.88 -1.84
N THR A 129 9.58 -9.34 -2.29
CA THR A 129 9.40 -9.95 -3.62
C THR A 129 8.75 -8.95 -4.57
N ARG A 130 8.98 -9.13 -5.87
CA ARG A 130 8.28 -8.41 -6.94
C ARG A 130 6.78 -8.51 -6.73
N PHE A 131 6.06 -7.47 -7.16
CA PHE A 131 4.63 -7.37 -6.92
C PHE A 131 3.86 -8.64 -7.32
N TYR A 132 4.02 -9.10 -8.56
CA TYR A 132 3.36 -10.30 -9.08
C TYR A 132 3.90 -11.63 -8.54
N ASP A 133 5.04 -11.60 -7.82
CA ASP A 133 5.62 -12.77 -7.17
C ASP A 133 5.11 -13.01 -5.75
N ARG A 134 4.42 -12.04 -5.16
CA ARG A 134 3.87 -12.12 -3.80
C ARG A 134 2.83 -13.23 -3.69
N LYS A 135 2.75 -13.86 -2.51
CA LYS A 135 1.89 -15.03 -2.27
C LYS A 135 0.43 -14.70 -2.58
N GLU A 136 -0.10 -13.65 -1.96
CA GLU A 136 -1.48 -13.20 -2.11
C GLU A 136 -1.84 -12.83 -3.55
N ILE A 137 -0.90 -12.24 -4.29
CA ILE A 137 -1.10 -11.88 -5.69
C ILE A 137 -1.10 -13.12 -6.56
N LYS A 138 -0.14 -14.03 -6.37
CA LYS A 138 -0.09 -15.31 -7.10
C LYS A 138 -1.31 -16.19 -6.83
N ASP A 139 -1.86 -16.15 -5.61
CA ASP A 139 -3.05 -16.91 -5.25
C ASP A 139 -4.26 -16.39 -6.05
N ILE A 140 -4.49 -15.07 -6.08
CA ILE A 140 -5.56 -14.46 -6.88
C ILE A 140 -5.34 -14.68 -8.39
N LEU A 141 -4.11 -14.49 -8.88
CA LEU A 141 -3.79 -14.74 -10.29
C LEU A 141 -4.01 -16.20 -10.68
N ALA A 142 -3.76 -17.16 -9.80
CA ALA A 142 -4.02 -18.57 -10.08
C ALA A 142 -5.53 -18.86 -10.22
N TYR A 143 -6.39 -18.23 -9.42
CA TYR A 143 -7.84 -18.28 -9.62
C TYR A 143 -8.23 -17.74 -11.00
N LEU A 144 -7.71 -16.58 -11.37
CA LEU A 144 -7.98 -15.95 -12.65
C LEU A 144 -7.48 -16.80 -13.83
N LYS A 145 -6.31 -17.41 -13.71
CA LYS A 145 -5.76 -18.33 -14.73
C LYS A 145 -6.66 -19.54 -14.95
N ILE A 146 -7.24 -20.12 -13.90
CA ILE A 146 -8.15 -21.26 -14.03
C ILE A 146 -9.47 -20.89 -14.70
N ILE A 147 -9.96 -19.67 -14.49
CA ILE A 147 -11.18 -19.17 -15.15
C ILE A 147 -10.98 -19.09 -16.66
N VAL A 148 -9.80 -18.66 -17.13
CA VAL A 148 -9.48 -18.59 -18.56
C VAL A 148 -9.05 -19.94 -19.13
N ASN A 149 -8.25 -20.70 -18.38
CA ASN A 149 -7.69 -21.98 -18.79
C ASN A 149 -7.85 -23.04 -17.69
N PRO A 150 -8.98 -23.79 -17.70
CA PRO A 150 -9.21 -24.88 -16.76
C PRO A 150 -8.20 -26.04 -16.86
N ALA A 151 -7.40 -26.11 -17.93
CA ALA A 151 -6.37 -27.14 -18.09
C ALA A 151 -5.07 -26.83 -17.31
N ASP A 152 -4.92 -25.66 -16.70
CA ASP A 152 -3.73 -25.29 -15.91
C ASP A 152 -3.70 -26.06 -14.57
N SER A 153 -3.10 -27.25 -14.57
CA SER A 153 -2.98 -28.07 -13.36
C SER A 153 -2.11 -27.44 -12.25
N ILE A 154 -1.20 -26.52 -12.60
CA ILE A 154 -0.30 -25.87 -11.64
C ILE A 154 -1.08 -24.84 -10.82
N SER A 155 -1.81 -23.95 -11.51
CA SER A 155 -2.66 -22.96 -10.85
C SER A 155 -3.77 -23.64 -10.03
N LEU A 156 -4.33 -24.75 -10.53
CA LEU A 156 -5.40 -25.48 -9.85
C LEU A 156 -4.91 -26.06 -8.51
N LYS A 157 -3.73 -26.70 -8.51
CA LYS A 157 -3.11 -27.24 -7.29
C LYS A 157 -2.78 -26.16 -6.27
N ARG A 158 -2.43 -24.95 -6.73
CA ARG A 158 -2.15 -23.83 -5.84
C ARG A 158 -3.39 -23.37 -5.06
N ILE A 159 -4.55 -23.34 -5.71
CA ILE A 159 -5.77 -22.72 -5.16
C ILE A 159 -6.77 -23.71 -4.55
N VAL A 160 -6.67 -25.01 -4.88
CA VAL A 160 -7.67 -26.01 -4.48
C VAL A 160 -7.92 -26.02 -2.97
N ASN A 161 -6.86 -25.88 -2.16
CA ASN A 161 -6.95 -25.83 -0.70
C ASN A 161 -6.70 -24.43 -0.11
N PHE A 162 -6.73 -23.38 -0.92
CA PHE A 162 -6.55 -21.99 -0.47
C PHE A 162 -7.72 -21.09 -0.90
N PRO A 163 -8.46 -20.44 0.01
CA PRO A 163 -8.41 -20.56 1.47
C PRO A 163 -8.66 -21.98 1.99
N LEU A 164 -8.33 -22.26 3.24
CA LEU A 164 -8.35 -23.62 3.82
C LEU A 164 -9.72 -24.29 3.66
N ARG A 165 -9.78 -25.32 2.79
CA ARG A 165 -10.99 -26.14 2.55
C ARG A 165 -10.89 -27.54 3.14
N GLY A 166 -9.71 -27.88 3.69
CA GLY A 166 -9.43 -29.21 4.23
C GLY A 166 -9.32 -30.27 3.14
N ILE A 167 -8.87 -29.89 1.93
CA ILE A 167 -8.54 -30.80 0.83
C ILE A 167 -7.04 -31.10 0.93
N GLY A 168 -6.69 -32.31 1.37
CA GLY A 168 -5.29 -32.71 1.57
C GLY A 168 -4.59 -33.21 0.30
N ASP A 169 -3.25 -33.18 0.32
CA ASP A 169 -2.40 -33.60 -0.81
C ASP A 169 -2.68 -35.03 -1.29
N THR A 170 -2.97 -35.94 -0.35
CA THR A 170 -3.32 -37.34 -0.69
C THR A 170 -4.61 -37.46 -1.50
N THR A 171 -5.55 -36.53 -1.32
CA THR A 171 -6.79 -36.48 -2.11
C THR A 171 -6.48 -35.96 -3.51
N ILE A 172 -5.68 -34.90 -3.61
CA ILE A 172 -5.25 -34.32 -4.90
C ILE A 172 -4.52 -35.37 -5.73
N SER A 173 -3.56 -36.11 -5.15
CA SER A 173 -2.82 -37.17 -5.87
C SER A 173 -3.72 -38.32 -6.35
N LYS A 174 -4.81 -38.63 -5.63
CA LYS A 174 -5.79 -39.62 -6.09
C LYS A 174 -6.58 -39.12 -7.29
N ILE A 175 -6.96 -37.84 -7.29
CA ILE A 175 -7.67 -37.20 -8.40
C ILE A 175 -6.76 -37.08 -9.62
N GLU A 176 -5.47 -36.74 -9.44
CA GLU A 176 -4.47 -36.72 -10.51
C GLU A 176 -4.33 -38.10 -11.17
N LYS A 177 -4.19 -39.17 -10.37
CA LYS A 177 -4.12 -40.54 -10.91
C LYS A 177 -5.37 -40.93 -11.69
N PHE A 178 -6.55 -40.50 -11.22
CA PHE A 178 -7.80 -40.73 -11.95
C PHE A 178 -7.83 -39.96 -13.28
N ALA A 179 -7.38 -38.70 -13.27
CA ALA A 179 -7.26 -37.88 -14.46
C ALA A 179 -6.32 -38.52 -15.51
N GLU A 180 -5.19 -39.07 -15.06
CA GLU A 180 -4.24 -39.80 -15.92
C GLU A 180 -4.85 -41.10 -16.48
N MET A 181 -5.55 -41.88 -15.66
CA MET A 181 -6.19 -43.14 -16.09
C MET A 181 -7.29 -42.92 -17.13
N GLU A 182 -8.10 -41.88 -16.95
CA GLU A 182 -9.20 -41.53 -17.85
C GLU A 182 -8.78 -40.63 -19.01
N ASN A 183 -7.51 -40.18 -19.02
CA ASN A 183 -6.95 -39.24 -20.00
C ASN A 183 -7.76 -37.94 -20.13
N ILE A 184 -8.14 -37.36 -18.98
CA ILE A 184 -8.89 -36.10 -18.85
C ILE A 184 -8.07 -35.04 -18.11
N ILE A 185 -8.46 -33.77 -18.24
CA ILE A 185 -7.78 -32.70 -17.49
C ILE A 185 -8.14 -32.76 -15.99
N LEU A 186 -7.24 -32.25 -15.14
CA LEU A 186 -7.43 -32.29 -13.69
C LEU A 186 -8.74 -31.62 -13.24
N PHE A 187 -9.16 -30.55 -13.92
CA PHE A 187 -10.42 -29.86 -13.62
C PHE A 187 -11.66 -30.72 -13.89
N GLU A 188 -11.67 -31.52 -14.97
CA GLU A 188 -12.76 -32.45 -15.28
C GLU A 188 -12.82 -33.60 -14.26
N ALA A 189 -11.65 -34.05 -13.80
CA ALA A 189 -11.56 -35.06 -12.74
C ALA A 189 -12.17 -34.57 -11.41
N LEU A 190 -12.10 -33.26 -11.10
CA LEU A 190 -12.80 -32.69 -9.93
C LEU A 190 -14.33 -32.85 -10.06
N GLY A 191 -14.88 -32.63 -11.25
CA GLY A 191 -16.31 -32.80 -11.53
C GLY A 191 -16.79 -34.26 -11.46
N ARG A 192 -15.88 -35.22 -11.66
CA ARG A 192 -16.13 -36.67 -11.58
C ARG A 192 -15.64 -37.30 -10.27
N VAL A 193 -15.32 -36.51 -9.24
CA VAL A 193 -14.76 -37.00 -7.97
C VAL A 193 -15.61 -38.06 -7.26
N LYS A 194 -16.92 -38.11 -7.53
CA LYS A 194 -17.85 -39.12 -6.97
C LYS A 194 -17.59 -40.54 -7.49
N GLU A 195 -16.94 -40.67 -8.66
CA GLU A 195 -16.61 -41.97 -9.26
C GLU A 195 -15.38 -42.61 -8.59
N ILE A 196 -14.59 -41.82 -7.87
CA ILE A 196 -13.37 -42.26 -7.21
C ILE A 196 -13.71 -42.90 -5.86
N ALA A 197 -13.90 -44.22 -5.83
CA ALA A 197 -14.21 -44.99 -4.62
C ALA A 197 -13.17 -44.84 -3.49
N SER A 198 -11.95 -44.38 -3.80
CA SER A 198 -10.86 -44.17 -2.84
C SER A 198 -10.97 -42.87 -2.03
N ILE A 199 -11.96 -42.02 -2.30
CA ILE A 199 -12.18 -40.73 -1.62
C ILE A 199 -13.45 -40.82 -0.78
N SER A 200 -13.40 -40.29 0.46
CA SER A 200 -14.57 -40.34 1.35
C SER A 200 -15.69 -39.42 0.84
N PRO A 201 -16.97 -39.74 1.08
CA PRO A 201 -18.10 -38.93 0.63
C PRO A 201 -18.04 -37.47 1.09
N ALA A 202 -17.55 -37.23 2.32
CA ALA A 202 -17.37 -35.88 2.86
C ALA A 202 -16.30 -35.08 2.11
N MET A 203 -15.20 -35.73 1.70
CA MET A 203 -14.15 -35.09 0.90
C MET A 203 -14.62 -34.84 -0.54
N SER A 204 -15.34 -35.79 -1.12
CA SER A 204 -15.96 -35.61 -2.45
C SER A 204 -16.94 -34.44 -2.47
N ALA A 205 -17.69 -34.20 -1.40
CA ALA A 205 -18.58 -33.04 -1.29
C ALA A 205 -17.79 -31.70 -1.31
N ARG A 206 -16.71 -31.59 -0.53
CA ARG A 206 -15.85 -30.39 -0.50
C ARG A 206 -15.18 -30.11 -1.85
N VAL A 207 -14.73 -31.16 -2.54
CA VAL A 207 -14.16 -31.03 -3.88
C VAL A 207 -15.22 -30.58 -4.89
N MET A 208 -16.45 -31.11 -4.79
CA MET A 208 -17.56 -30.69 -5.64
C MET A 208 -17.99 -29.23 -5.40
N GLU A 209 -18.00 -28.77 -4.14
CA GLU A 209 -18.25 -27.36 -3.80
C GLU A 209 -17.23 -26.44 -4.48
N PHE A 210 -15.94 -26.80 -4.41
CA PHE A 210 -14.88 -26.05 -5.08
C PHE A 210 -15.04 -26.08 -6.62
N TYR A 211 -15.31 -27.25 -7.20
CA TYR A 211 -15.56 -27.38 -8.64
C TYR A 211 -16.74 -26.50 -9.10
N GLN A 212 -17.84 -26.50 -8.34
CA GLN A 212 -19.01 -25.70 -8.66
C GLN A 212 -18.73 -24.19 -8.54
N LEU A 213 -17.97 -23.78 -7.53
CA LEU A 213 -17.53 -22.39 -7.37
C LEU A 213 -16.75 -21.92 -8.59
N ILE A 214 -15.73 -22.66 -9.02
CA ILE A 214 -14.93 -22.30 -10.20
C ILE A 214 -15.79 -22.32 -11.47
N LYS A 215 -16.66 -23.33 -11.63
CA LYS A 215 -17.58 -23.43 -12.77
C LYS A 215 -18.51 -22.21 -12.86
N ASN A 216 -19.00 -21.71 -11.72
CA ASN A 216 -19.81 -20.50 -11.68
C ASN A 216 -19.00 -19.28 -12.16
N PHE A 217 -17.76 -19.13 -11.70
CA PHE A 217 -16.88 -18.04 -12.15
C PHE A 217 -16.50 -18.12 -13.64
N ILE A 218 -16.34 -19.33 -14.19
CA ILE A 218 -16.13 -19.52 -15.64
C ILE A 218 -17.35 -19.00 -16.42
N GLY A 219 -18.58 -19.26 -15.94
CA GLY A 219 -19.78 -18.71 -16.55
C GLY A 219 -19.85 -17.18 -16.43
N LEU A 220 -19.64 -16.65 -15.24
CA LEU A 220 -19.69 -15.22 -14.93
C LEU A 220 -18.61 -14.40 -15.66
N GLY A 221 -17.46 -14.99 -15.99
CA GLY A 221 -16.37 -14.33 -16.70
C GLY A 221 -16.76 -13.81 -18.10
N SER A 222 -17.87 -14.28 -18.66
CA SER A 222 -18.41 -13.79 -19.94
C SER A 222 -19.43 -12.65 -19.78
N GLU A 223 -19.99 -12.45 -18.58
CA GLU A 223 -21.07 -11.50 -18.31
C GLU A 223 -20.59 -10.26 -17.54
N LEU A 224 -19.62 -10.45 -16.62
CA LEU A 224 -19.11 -9.39 -15.76
C LEU A 224 -17.94 -8.64 -16.40
N SER A 225 -17.77 -7.37 -16.03
CA SER A 225 -16.54 -6.66 -16.34
C SER A 225 -15.36 -7.26 -15.56
N LEU A 226 -14.14 -7.06 -16.05
CA LEU A 226 -12.92 -7.58 -15.40
C LEU A 226 -12.82 -7.11 -13.94
N VAL A 227 -13.07 -5.83 -13.66
CA VAL A 227 -13.03 -5.26 -12.30
C VAL A 227 -14.05 -5.95 -11.38
N GLU A 228 -15.29 -6.11 -11.85
CA GLU A 228 -16.35 -6.80 -11.10
C GLU A 228 -15.99 -8.25 -10.85
N LEU A 229 -15.44 -8.96 -11.84
CA LEU A 229 -15.03 -10.35 -11.74
C LEU A 229 -13.98 -10.53 -10.64
N VAL A 230 -12.89 -9.75 -10.64
CA VAL A 230 -11.84 -9.88 -9.62
C VAL A 230 -12.38 -9.50 -8.23
N SER A 231 -13.23 -8.46 -8.14
CA SER A 231 -13.83 -8.02 -6.87
C SER A 231 -14.76 -9.07 -6.25
N THR A 232 -15.65 -9.66 -7.06
CA THR A 232 -16.56 -10.73 -6.66
C THR A 232 -15.78 -11.98 -6.30
N LEU A 233 -14.79 -12.36 -7.11
CA LEU A 233 -13.92 -13.52 -6.84
C LEU A 233 -13.25 -13.41 -5.48
N THR A 234 -12.59 -12.28 -5.20
CA THR A 234 -11.84 -12.10 -3.96
C THR A 234 -12.76 -12.10 -2.74
N SER A 235 -14.00 -11.61 -2.91
CA SER A 235 -15.01 -11.57 -1.84
C SER A 235 -15.64 -12.94 -1.58
N GLU A 236 -16.14 -13.62 -2.61
CA GLU A 236 -16.83 -14.92 -2.48
C GLU A 236 -15.88 -16.07 -2.14
N THR A 237 -14.63 -16.03 -2.62
CA THR A 237 -13.63 -17.06 -2.25
C THR A 237 -13.18 -16.96 -0.80
N GLY A 238 -13.48 -15.84 -0.12
CA GLY A 238 -13.06 -15.58 1.25
C GLY A 238 -11.57 -15.24 1.39
N ILE A 239 -10.85 -14.96 0.30
CA ILE A 239 -9.42 -14.63 0.33
C ILE A 239 -9.18 -13.34 1.13
N LEU A 240 -10.02 -12.31 0.92
CA LEU A 240 -9.88 -11.06 1.66
C LEU A 240 -10.05 -11.27 3.16
N HIS A 241 -11.10 -12.01 3.54
CA HIS A 241 -11.37 -12.33 4.94
C HIS A 241 -10.27 -13.19 5.57
N HIS A 242 -9.71 -14.14 4.81
CA HIS A 242 -8.60 -14.97 5.25
C HIS A 242 -7.38 -14.14 5.63
N TYR A 243 -7.00 -13.16 4.81
CA TYR A 243 -5.87 -12.29 5.14
C TYR A 243 -6.18 -11.26 6.23
N GLN A 244 -7.43 -10.78 6.32
CA GLN A 244 -7.86 -9.86 7.39
C GLN A 244 -7.86 -10.50 8.78
N THR A 245 -8.02 -11.83 8.86
CA THR A 245 -8.10 -12.58 10.12
C THR A 245 -6.76 -13.20 10.54
N GLU A 246 -5.66 -12.95 9.80
CA GLU A 246 -4.32 -13.37 10.20
C GLU A 246 -3.90 -12.74 11.54
N TYR A 247 -3.21 -13.51 12.39
CA TYR A 247 -2.79 -13.09 13.74
C TYR A 247 -1.85 -11.88 13.75
N ASP A 248 -1.00 -11.75 12.73
CA ASP A 248 -0.10 -10.61 12.60
C ASP A 248 -0.82 -9.46 11.87
N GLN A 249 -1.27 -8.48 12.64
CA GLN A 249 -1.99 -7.32 12.12
C GLN A 249 -1.16 -6.49 11.11
N TYR A 250 0.17 -6.47 11.22
CA TYR A 250 1.03 -5.72 10.30
C TYR A 250 1.17 -6.44 8.96
N GLU A 251 1.38 -7.76 8.99
CA GLU A 251 1.42 -8.56 7.76
C GLU A 251 0.06 -8.61 7.08
N SER A 252 -1.01 -8.81 7.86
CA SER A 252 -2.40 -8.80 7.39
C SER A 252 -2.71 -7.53 6.60
N GLU A 253 -2.44 -6.36 7.19
CA GLU A 253 -2.68 -5.08 6.53
C GLU A 253 -1.85 -4.93 5.26
N SER A 254 -0.57 -5.32 5.28
CA SER A 254 0.28 -5.28 4.10
C SER A 254 -0.23 -6.16 2.97
N ARG A 255 -0.74 -7.37 3.27
CA ARG A 255 -1.30 -8.27 2.25
C ARG A 255 -2.59 -7.71 1.67
N VAL A 256 -3.47 -7.17 2.53
CA VAL A 256 -4.70 -6.51 2.08
C VAL A 256 -4.39 -5.29 1.21
N GLU A 257 -3.37 -4.50 1.54
CA GLU A 257 -2.90 -3.38 0.73
C GLU A 257 -2.40 -3.86 -0.64
N ASN A 258 -1.63 -4.95 -0.69
CA ASN A 258 -1.18 -5.55 -1.95
C ASN A 258 -2.36 -6.01 -2.83
N ILE A 259 -3.38 -6.64 -2.23
CA ILE A 259 -4.60 -7.07 -2.94
C ILE A 259 -5.36 -5.86 -3.49
N ARG A 260 -5.47 -4.78 -2.70
CA ARG A 260 -6.08 -3.53 -3.18
C ARG A 260 -5.30 -2.93 -4.35
N GLU A 261 -3.99 -3.01 -4.32
CA GLU A 261 -3.15 -2.56 -5.43
C GLU A 261 -3.32 -3.42 -6.69
N LEU A 262 -3.66 -4.70 -6.55
CA LEU A 262 -4.04 -5.54 -7.69
C LEU A 262 -5.35 -5.05 -8.33
N PHE A 263 -6.35 -4.66 -7.53
CA PHE A 263 -7.57 -4.06 -8.06
C PHE A 263 -7.29 -2.75 -8.81
N ASN A 264 -6.45 -1.89 -8.24
CA ASN A 264 -6.02 -0.66 -8.91
C ASN A 264 -5.33 -0.96 -10.25
N SER A 265 -4.48 -1.99 -10.31
CA SER A 265 -3.83 -2.45 -11.54
C SER A 265 -4.84 -2.92 -12.59
N VAL A 266 -5.86 -3.67 -12.17
CA VAL A 266 -6.94 -4.13 -13.05
C VAL A 266 -7.79 -2.97 -13.56
N GLU A 267 -8.17 -2.01 -12.70
CA GLU A 267 -8.88 -0.81 -13.11
C GLU A 267 -8.07 0.01 -14.12
N GLN A 268 -6.79 0.27 -13.82
CA GLN A 268 -5.89 1.00 -14.71
C GLN A 268 -5.76 0.32 -16.07
N PHE A 269 -5.55 -1.00 -16.11
CA PHE A 269 -5.50 -1.77 -17.36
C PHE A 269 -6.80 -1.60 -18.16
N THR A 270 -7.95 -1.70 -17.48
CA THR A 270 -9.26 -1.58 -18.11
C THR A 270 -9.47 -0.17 -18.68
N GLU A 271 -9.06 0.88 -17.98
CA GLU A 271 -9.10 2.27 -18.44
C GLU A 271 -8.17 2.52 -19.64
N GLU A 272 -6.93 2.03 -19.57
CA GLU A 272 -5.93 2.16 -20.66
C GLU A 272 -6.44 1.48 -21.94
N ARG A 273 -6.93 0.24 -21.85
CA ARG A 273 -7.49 -0.50 -23.01
C ARG A 273 -8.76 0.16 -23.56
N LYS A 274 -9.64 0.67 -22.70
CA LYS A 274 -10.84 1.44 -23.12
C LYS A 274 -10.46 2.69 -23.92
N ARG A 275 -9.46 3.44 -23.46
CA ARG A 275 -8.95 4.63 -24.17
C ARG A 275 -8.41 4.26 -25.55
N ASP A 276 -7.70 3.15 -25.63
CA ASP A 276 -7.04 2.68 -26.86
C ASP A 276 -7.98 1.84 -27.76
N LYS A 277 -9.27 1.71 -27.39
CA LYS A 277 -10.32 0.95 -28.09
C LYS A 277 -9.97 -0.53 -28.28
N GLN A 278 -9.30 -1.12 -27.31
CA GLN A 278 -8.91 -2.54 -27.29
C GLN A 278 -9.81 -3.33 -26.33
N PRO A 279 -9.97 -4.66 -26.55
CA PRO A 279 -10.68 -5.51 -25.59
C PRO A 279 -9.96 -5.51 -24.25
N ALA A 280 -10.72 -5.26 -23.18
CA ALA A 280 -10.25 -5.30 -21.80
C ALA A 280 -10.77 -6.58 -21.12
N ASP A 281 -10.42 -7.73 -21.69
CA ASP A 281 -10.81 -9.04 -21.18
C ASP A 281 -9.76 -9.63 -20.22
N LEU A 282 -10.16 -10.67 -19.49
CA LEU A 282 -9.29 -11.34 -18.52
C LEU A 282 -8.07 -11.99 -19.17
N ALA A 283 -8.22 -12.54 -20.38
CA ALA A 283 -7.14 -13.18 -21.10
C ALA A 283 -6.03 -12.18 -21.44
N SER A 284 -6.40 -11.00 -21.96
CA SER A 284 -5.47 -9.92 -22.30
C SER A 284 -4.76 -9.37 -21.07
N PHE A 285 -5.46 -9.28 -19.93
CA PHE A 285 -4.84 -8.88 -18.66
C PHE A 285 -3.79 -9.89 -18.20
N LEU A 286 -4.12 -11.19 -18.23
CA LEU A 286 -3.18 -12.25 -17.84
C LEU A 286 -1.99 -12.35 -18.80
N GLU A 287 -2.18 -12.10 -20.10
CA GLU A 287 -1.10 -12.00 -21.07
C GLU A 287 -0.15 -10.85 -20.73
N GLU A 288 -0.70 -9.66 -20.44
CA GLU A 288 0.11 -8.50 -20.02
C GLU A 288 0.89 -8.81 -18.74
N VAL A 289 0.24 -9.35 -17.71
CA VAL A 289 0.91 -9.75 -16.46
C VAL A 289 2.03 -10.78 -16.73
N SER A 290 1.80 -11.76 -17.61
CA SER A 290 2.81 -12.75 -17.97
C SER A 290 4.03 -12.12 -18.64
N LEU A 291 3.80 -11.22 -19.60
CA LEU A 291 4.86 -10.48 -20.29
C LEU A 291 5.69 -9.64 -19.31
N LEU A 292 5.03 -8.98 -18.35
CA LEU A 292 5.71 -8.19 -17.32
C LEU A 292 6.60 -9.08 -16.44
N THR A 293 6.15 -10.30 -16.08
CA THR A 293 6.94 -11.23 -15.26
C THR A 293 8.13 -11.85 -15.99
N ASP A 294 8.02 -12.12 -17.30
CA ASP A 294 9.09 -12.75 -18.06
C ASP A 294 10.28 -11.81 -18.25
N VAL A 295 10.04 -10.54 -18.56
CA VAL A 295 11.09 -9.50 -18.68
C VAL A 295 11.91 -9.38 -17.39
N ASP A 296 11.26 -9.49 -16.23
CA ASP A 296 11.91 -9.34 -14.93
C ASP A 296 12.92 -10.47 -14.60
N THR A 297 12.80 -11.65 -15.22
CA THR A 297 13.72 -12.77 -14.96
C THR A 297 15.02 -12.71 -15.75
N TRP A 298 15.04 -12.00 -16.89
CA TRP A 298 16.16 -12.01 -17.83
C TRP A 298 17.35 -11.11 -17.43
N ASN A 299 17.15 -10.09 -16.59
CA ASN A 299 18.14 -9.01 -16.38
C ASN A 299 18.90 -9.01 -15.03
N GLN A 300 19.12 -10.18 -14.41
CA GLN A 300 19.76 -10.27 -13.08
C GLN A 300 21.24 -9.83 -13.01
N SER A 301 21.94 -9.72 -14.14
CA SER A 301 23.37 -9.40 -14.22
C SER A 301 23.69 -7.94 -14.58
N ALA A 302 22.68 -7.10 -14.81
CA ALA A 302 22.85 -5.70 -15.19
C ALA A 302 22.87 -4.75 -13.98
N SER A 303 23.50 -3.58 -14.13
CA SER A 303 23.36 -2.48 -13.17
C SER A 303 21.87 -2.13 -13.04
N ALA A 304 21.35 -2.06 -11.81
CA ALA A 304 19.92 -1.93 -11.55
C ALA A 304 19.63 -0.92 -10.44
N VAL A 305 18.54 -0.18 -10.57
CA VAL A 305 18.03 0.75 -9.56
C VAL A 305 17.50 -0.06 -8.38
N THR A 306 17.78 0.37 -7.16
CA THR A 306 17.38 -0.39 -5.97
C THR A 306 16.05 0.11 -5.41
N LEU A 307 15.02 -0.73 -5.35
CA LEU A 307 13.73 -0.45 -4.75
C LEU A 307 13.64 -1.13 -3.39
N MET A 308 13.25 -0.38 -2.35
CA MET A 308 13.07 -0.98 -1.03
C MET A 308 12.19 -0.13 -0.12
N THR A 309 11.69 -0.76 0.94
CA THR A 309 11.07 0.00 2.03
C THR A 309 12.15 0.75 2.82
N ILE A 310 11.78 1.87 3.45
CA ILE A 310 12.72 2.61 4.30
C ILE A 310 13.23 1.78 5.49
N HIS A 311 12.46 0.79 5.94
CA HIS A 311 12.91 -0.18 6.93
C HIS A 311 14.06 -1.06 6.42
N ALA A 312 13.97 -1.54 5.18
CA ALA A 312 14.98 -2.37 4.55
C ALA A 312 16.27 -1.60 4.22
N ALA A 313 16.19 -0.27 4.10
CA ALA A 313 17.35 0.58 3.81
C ALA A 313 18.33 0.73 4.99
N LYS A 314 17.97 0.27 6.18
CA LYS A 314 18.82 0.42 7.38
C LYS A 314 20.19 -0.23 7.17
N GLY A 315 21.24 0.59 7.26
CA GLY A 315 22.63 0.13 7.11
C GLY A 315 23.18 0.21 5.69
N LEU A 316 22.34 0.53 4.71
CA LEU A 316 22.75 0.79 3.33
C LEU A 316 23.01 2.28 3.10
N GLU A 317 23.66 2.61 1.99
CA GLU A 317 23.96 3.97 1.56
C GLU A 317 24.04 4.04 0.04
N PHE A 318 23.58 5.15 -0.53
CA PHE A 318 23.50 5.34 -1.98
C PHE A 318 23.86 6.79 -2.34
N PRO A 319 24.60 7.03 -3.43
CA PRO A 319 24.84 8.37 -3.96
C PRO A 319 23.55 9.17 -4.15
N VAL A 320 22.52 8.53 -4.69
CA VAL A 320 21.20 9.14 -4.94
C VAL A 320 20.11 8.35 -4.25
N VAL A 321 19.27 9.06 -3.50
CA VAL A 321 18.07 8.49 -2.89
C VAL A 321 16.85 9.29 -3.29
N TYR A 322 15.82 8.58 -3.70
CA TYR A 322 14.51 9.13 -3.98
C TYR A 322 13.50 8.58 -2.99
N ILE A 323 12.86 9.42 -2.18
CA ILE A 323 11.79 9.03 -1.24
C ILE A 323 10.43 9.45 -1.80
N THR A 324 9.55 8.46 -2.01
CA THR A 324 8.21 8.65 -2.61
C THR A 324 7.09 8.57 -1.57
N GLY A 325 5.93 9.14 -1.89
CA GLY A 325 4.71 9.01 -1.10
C GLY A 325 4.76 9.67 0.27
N LEU A 326 5.36 10.86 0.38
CA LEU A 326 5.38 11.66 1.60
C LEU A 326 4.04 12.38 1.80
N GLU A 327 3.01 11.59 2.12
CA GLU A 327 1.62 12.01 2.24
C GLU A 327 1.05 11.63 3.61
N MET A 328 0.14 12.44 4.15
CA MET A 328 -0.62 12.08 5.34
C MET A 328 -1.41 10.78 5.12
N GLY A 329 -1.33 9.86 6.08
CA GLY A 329 -1.98 8.55 5.98
C GLY A 329 -1.22 7.54 5.11
N LEU A 330 -0.04 7.89 4.58
CA LEU A 330 0.93 6.98 3.97
C LEU A 330 2.28 7.08 4.67
N PHE A 331 2.83 8.30 4.75
CA PHE A 331 4.01 8.61 5.54
C PHE A 331 3.83 9.98 6.24
N PRO A 332 3.39 10.01 7.51
CA PRO A 332 3.20 8.87 8.42
C PRO A 332 1.97 8.02 8.10
N LEU A 333 2.01 6.74 8.49
CA LEU A 333 0.87 5.83 8.36
C LEU A 333 -0.33 6.32 9.20
N GLN A 334 -1.54 6.15 8.69
CA GLN A 334 -2.77 6.63 9.33
C GLN A 334 -2.90 6.17 10.79
N ARG A 335 -2.62 4.89 11.08
CA ARG A 335 -2.71 4.34 12.45
C ARG A 335 -1.74 4.98 13.44
N THR A 336 -0.55 5.38 12.94
CA THR A 336 0.53 5.93 13.77
C THR A 336 0.31 7.39 14.15
N MET A 337 -0.67 8.05 13.54
CA MET A 337 -0.95 9.45 13.79
C MET A 337 -1.65 9.69 15.14
N ALA A 338 -2.33 8.69 15.69
CA ALA A 338 -3.08 8.83 16.93
C ALA A 338 -2.19 8.82 18.18
N GLN A 339 -0.99 8.23 18.09
CA GLN A 339 -0.08 8.07 19.22
C GLN A 339 1.23 8.80 18.97
N LEU A 340 1.60 9.70 19.88
CA LEU A 340 2.82 10.50 19.76
C LEU A 340 4.08 9.61 19.62
N ALA A 341 4.16 8.52 20.39
CA ALA A 341 5.31 7.60 20.34
C ALA A 341 5.48 6.90 18.98
N GLU A 342 4.36 6.55 18.32
CA GLU A 342 4.37 5.95 16.98
C GLU A 342 4.70 7.00 15.92
N LEU A 343 4.22 8.23 16.07
CA LEU A 343 4.59 9.33 15.19
C LEU A 343 6.09 9.66 15.27
N GLU A 344 6.67 9.66 16.47
CA GLU A 344 8.11 9.82 16.65
C GLU A 344 8.90 8.69 15.99
N GLU A 345 8.33 7.48 15.94
CA GLU A 345 8.93 6.32 15.26
C GLU A 345 8.91 6.49 13.74
N GLU A 346 7.79 6.96 13.15
CA GLU A 346 7.73 7.33 11.74
C GLU A 346 8.70 8.47 11.41
N ARG A 347 8.86 9.44 12.31
CA ARG A 347 9.85 10.51 12.14
C ARG A 347 11.28 9.98 12.13
N ARG A 348 11.60 9.02 13.02
CA ARG A 348 12.89 8.29 13.00
C ARG A 348 13.07 7.52 11.70
N LEU A 349 11.99 6.96 11.15
CA LEU A 349 12.00 6.27 9.87
C LEU A 349 12.39 7.20 8.73
N LEU A 350 11.77 8.38 8.64
CA LEU A 350 12.12 9.36 7.60
C LEU A 350 13.58 9.83 7.76
N TYR A 351 14.01 10.11 8.99
CA TYR A 351 15.40 10.45 9.28
C TYR A 351 16.39 9.39 8.76
N VAL A 352 16.10 8.10 8.97
CA VAL A 352 16.95 7.04 8.43
C VAL A 352 16.92 7.03 6.91
N GLY A 353 15.76 7.17 6.28
CA GLY A 353 15.61 7.28 4.83
C GLY A 353 16.44 8.41 4.22
N MET A 354 16.33 9.63 4.78
CA MET A 354 17.09 10.80 4.31
C MET A 354 18.60 10.59 4.46
N THR A 355 19.05 10.00 5.58
CA THR A 355 20.47 9.72 5.85
C THR A 355 21.02 8.49 5.12
N ARG A 356 20.25 7.89 4.21
CA ARG A 356 20.78 6.92 3.22
C ARG A 356 21.44 7.61 2.04
N ALA A 357 21.06 8.86 1.76
CA ALA A 357 21.59 9.65 0.66
C ALA A 357 22.98 10.17 1.00
N GLU A 358 23.95 9.96 0.11
CA GLU A 358 25.28 10.55 0.22
C GLU A 358 25.32 11.94 -0.43
N GLU A 359 24.79 12.04 -1.65
CA GLU A 359 24.98 13.23 -2.49
C GLU A 359 23.68 13.95 -2.82
N ASN A 360 22.69 13.26 -3.41
CA ASN A 360 21.44 13.85 -3.84
C ASN A 360 20.24 13.17 -3.17
N LEU A 361 19.30 13.99 -2.69
CA LEU A 361 18.05 13.54 -2.08
C LEU A 361 16.87 14.17 -2.81
N TYR A 362 16.00 13.30 -3.33
CA TYR A 362 14.74 13.66 -3.96
C TYR A 362 13.59 13.21 -3.08
N LEU A 363 12.58 14.06 -2.92
CA LEU A 363 11.38 13.80 -2.13
C LEU A 363 10.16 14.06 -3.02
N SER A 364 9.09 13.28 -2.87
CA SER A 364 7.82 13.57 -3.53
C SER A 364 6.59 13.23 -2.71
N TYR A 365 5.50 13.92 -3.04
CA TYR A 365 4.14 13.62 -2.61
C TYR A 365 3.17 13.81 -3.77
N THR A 366 2.02 13.13 -3.72
CA THR A 366 0.94 13.28 -4.69
C THR A 366 -0.19 14.14 -4.14
N LEU A 367 -0.87 14.88 -5.01
CA LEU A 367 -2.10 15.62 -4.67
C LEU A 367 -3.32 14.70 -4.61
N GLN A 368 -3.31 13.62 -5.40
CA GLN A 368 -4.33 12.59 -5.40
C GLN A 368 -3.65 11.22 -5.50
N ARG A 369 -4.12 10.22 -4.75
CA ARG A 369 -3.66 8.85 -4.92
C ARG A 369 -4.87 7.94 -5.00
N ARG A 370 -4.91 7.08 -6.01
CA ARG A 370 -5.96 6.07 -6.10
C ARG A 370 -5.87 5.11 -4.91
N ARG A 371 -6.80 5.26 -3.98
CA ARG A 371 -7.08 4.29 -2.91
C ARG A 371 -8.45 3.68 -3.22
N TYR A 372 -8.58 2.38 -2.97
CA TYR A 372 -9.79 1.61 -3.29
C TYR A 372 -11.08 2.38 -2.97
N SER A 373 -11.94 2.50 -3.99
CA SER A 373 -13.27 3.13 -4.01
C SER A 373 -13.41 4.65 -3.87
N ASN A 374 -12.35 5.45 -3.68
CA ASN A 374 -12.43 6.92 -3.80
C ASN A 374 -11.06 7.60 -4.05
N SER A 375 -11.01 8.52 -5.01
CA SER A 375 -9.88 9.46 -5.13
C SER A 375 -10.02 10.54 -4.06
N THR A 376 -9.20 10.43 -3.00
CA THR A 376 -9.12 11.45 -1.95
C THR A 376 -8.03 12.45 -2.27
N VAL A 377 -8.31 13.73 -2.03
CA VAL A 377 -7.26 14.76 -2.04
C VAL A 377 -6.30 14.48 -0.89
N ASN A 378 -5.04 14.22 -1.22
CA ASN A 378 -4.01 13.94 -0.25
C ASN A 378 -3.46 15.24 0.32
N THR A 379 -3.11 15.20 1.61
CA THR A 379 -2.37 16.27 2.26
C THR A 379 -0.89 15.89 2.32
N PRO A 380 0.05 16.80 2.02
CA PRO A 380 1.48 16.52 2.15
C PRO A 380 1.84 16.11 3.59
N SER A 381 2.86 15.26 3.73
CA SER A 381 3.35 14.83 5.04
C SER A 381 3.72 16.02 5.93
N LEU A 382 3.33 15.95 7.21
CA LEU A 382 3.74 16.94 8.21
C LEU A 382 5.26 17.05 8.34
N PHE A 383 6.01 15.98 8.01
CA PHE A 383 7.46 15.99 8.07
C PHE A 383 8.12 16.90 7.03
N LEU A 384 7.42 17.23 5.93
CA LEU A 384 7.93 18.17 4.93
C LEU A 384 8.00 19.60 5.49
N ASP A 385 7.04 19.99 6.33
CA ASP A 385 7.03 21.30 6.99
C ASP A 385 8.12 21.44 8.07
N GLU A 386 8.69 20.31 8.53
CA GLU A 386 9.78 20.26 9.51
C GLU A 386 11.16 20.51 8.87
N ILE A 387 11.25 20.43 7.53
CA ILE A 387 12.49 20.69 6.80
C ILE A 387 12.64 22.21 6.54
N PRO A 388 13.81 22.81 6.81
CA PRO A 388 14.05 24.22 6.52
C PRO A 388 13.87 24.55 5.05
N ALA A 389 13.04 25.56 4.74
CA ALA A 389 12.67 25.93 3.38
C ALA A 389 13.86 26.41 2.52
N ASP A 390 14.95 26.86 3.13
CA ASP A 390 16.19 27.23 2.45
C ASP A 390 16.96 26.02 1.91
N LEU A 391 16.73 24.83 2.45
CA LEU A 391 17.33 23.55 2.02
C LEU A 391 16.50 22.83 0.95
N ILE A 392 15.26 23.27 0.70
CA ILE A 392 14.36 22.67 -0.29
C ILE A 392 14.35 23.48 -1.58
N GLU A 393 14.38 22.78 -2.71
CA GLU A 393 14.06 23.29 -4.04
C GLU A 393 12.78 22.61 -4.55
N MET A 394 11.72 23.40 -4.76
CA MET A 394 10.45 22.88 -5.29
C MET A 394 10.55 22.69 -6.81
N VAL A 395 10.27 21.48 -7.27
CA VAL A 395 10.17 21.11 -8.69
C VAL A 395 8.69 20.91 -9.02
N ARG A 396 8.18 21.60 -10.05
CA ARG A 396 6.78 21.46 -10.51
C ARG A 396 6.73 20.95 -11.95
N ALA A 397 5.73 20.11 -12.23
CA ALA A 397 5.42 19.66 -13.58
C ALA A 397 4.96 20.86 -14.44
N GLY A 398 5.86 21.37 -15.29
CA GLY A 398 5.55 22.38 -16.31
C GLY A 398 5.91 23.82 -15.93
N LYS A 399 6.83 24.38 -16.72
CA LYS A 399 7.43 25.72 -16.71
C LYS A 399 8.52 25.95 -15.66
N GLY A 400 9.75 26.07 -16.20
CA GLY A 400 10.95 26.74 -15.70
C GLY A 400 11.04 27.09 -14.22
N THR A 401 12.12 26.63 -13.59
CA THR A 401 12.70 27.10 -12.32
C THR A 401 12.27 28.52 -11.95
N THR A 402 11.21 28.63 -11.16
CA THR A 402 10.85 29.90 -10.51
C THR A 402 11.60 29.98 -9.20
N THR A 403 12.63 30.81 -9.16
CA THR A 403 13.22 31.33 -7.93
C THR A 403 12.12 31.99 -7.11
N VAL A 404 11.74 31.38 -5.99
CA VAL A 404 10.66 31.88 -5.14
C VAL A 404 11.13 33.13 -4.41
N GLY A 405 10.59 34.29 -4.83
CA GLY A 405 10.65 35.54 -4.10
C GLY A 405 9.88 35.46 -2.78
N ARG A 406 10.53 35.93 -1.71
CA ARG A 406 10.01 36.10 -0.34
C ARG A 406 8.60 36.71 -0.31
N GLY A 407 7.69 36.08 0.45
CA GLY A 407 6.51 36.80 0.94
C GLY A 407 5.38 35.94 1.52
N ARG A 408 5.58 35.32 2.69
CA ARG A 408 4.55 35.17 3.74
C ARG A 408 5.07 34.38 4.95
N LYS A 409 5.65 35.10 5.91
CA LYS A 409 5.69 34.64 7.31
C LYS A 409 4.45 35.19 8.01
N LYS A 410 3.54 34.31 8.41
CA LYS A 410 2.89 34.30 9.75
C LYS A 410 1.87 33.16 9.85
N SER A 411 2.00 32.39 10.93
CA SER A 411 0.99 31.49 11.52
C SER A 411 0.61 30.22 10.74
N ARG A 412 1.50 29.22 10.73
CA ARG A 412 1.14 27.82 10.43
C ARG A 412 1.24 26.87 11.63
N SER A 413 1.80 27.32 12.75
CA SER A 413 1.92 26.54 14.00
C SER A 413 0.60 26.32 14.75
N LYS A 414 -0.53 26.83 14.24
CA LYS A 414 -1.88 26.54 14.75
C LYS A 414 -2.55 25.32 14.08
N LYS A 415 -2.02 24.85 12.95
CA LYS A 415 -2.68 23.78 12.15
C LYS A 415 -2.61 22.38 12.75
N ILE A 416 -1.70 22.11 13.69
CA ILE A 416 -1.65 20.81 14.37
C ILE A 416 -2.83 20.71 15.34
N GLN A 417 -3.05 21.74 16.17
CA GLN A 417 -4.22 21.83 17.05
C GLN A 417 -5.52 21.89 16.25
N ASP A 418 -5.58 22.69 15.18
CA ASP A 418 -6.76 22.76 14.33
C ASP A 418 -7.06 21.42 13.63
N TYR A 419 -6.07 20.60 13.26
CA TYR A 419 -6.35 19.27 12.67
C TYR A 419 -6.93 18.30 13.72
N PHE A 420 -6.43 18.33 14.96
CA PHE A 420 -6.98 17.55 16.08
C PHE A 420 -8.38 18.05 16.52
N GLU A 421 -8.65 19.36 16.46
CA GLU A 421 -9.97 19.95 16.72
C GLU A 421 -10.93 19.77 15.55
N THR A 422 -10.49 19.86 14.29
CA THR A 422 -11.37 19.67 13.11
C THR A 422 -11.74 18.20 12.90
N ALA A 423 -10.90 17.26 13.37
CA ALA A 423 -11.26 15.84 13.44
C ALA A 423 -12.26 15.51 14.58
N SER A 424 -12.53 16.47 15.48
CA SER A 424 -13.45 16.31 16.62
C SER A 424 -14.51 17.42 16.72
N SER A 425 -14.62 18.32 15.74
CA SER A 425 -15.58 19.42 15.73
C SER A 425 -16.00 19.80 14.30
N GLN A 426 -16.92 19.01 13.75
CA GLN A 426 -17.93 19.51 12.82
C GLN A 426 -19.30 19.12 13.38
N ILE A 427 -19.75 19.87 14.39
CA ILE A 427 -21.14 19.88 14.81
C ILE A 427 -21.75 21.13 14.15
N ASP A 428 -22.39 20.93 13.00
CA ASP A 428 -23.34 21.90 12.46
C ASP A 428 -24.55 21.93 13.42
N GLU A 429 -24.81 23.09 14.01
CA GLU A 429 -25.71 23.27 15.15
C GLU A 429 -27.21 23.30 14.80
N ASP A 430 -27.64 22.70 13.68
CA ASP A 430 -29.04 22.79 13.23
C ASP A 430 -29.61 21.52 12.58
N ASN A 431 -29.02 20.34 12.85
CA ASN A 431 -29.55 19.05 12.40
C ASN A 431 -30.03 18.19 13.58
N GLU A 432 -31.28 17.74 13.47
CA GLU A 432 -31.98 16.84 14.40
C GLU A 432 -31.30 15.46 14.59
N PHE A 433 -30.37 15.11 13.68
CA PHE A 433 -29.55 13.90 13.72
C PHE A 433 -28.07 14.24 13.68
N LYS A 434 -27.25 13.54 14.48
CA LYS A 434 -25.79 13.70 14.55
C LYS A 434 -25.07 12.44 14.09
N VAL A 435 -23.90 12.60 13.44
CA VAL A 435 -23.00 11.48 13.13
C VAL A 435 -22.52 10.86 14.45
N GLY A 436 -22.56 9.53 14.53
CA GLY A 436 -22.27 8.76 15.74
C GLY A 436 -23.48 8.51 16.65
N GLN A 437 -24.64 9.12 16.38
CA GLN A 437 -25.85 8.95 17.20
C GLN A 437 -26.46 7.54 17.01
N PRO A 438 -26.86 6.85 18.10
CA PRO A 438 -27.59 5.60 18.02
C PRO A 438 -29.04 5.86 17.61
N VAL A 439 -29.51 5.07 16.64
CA VAL A 439 -30.85 5.14 16.05
C VAL A 439 -31.46 3.75 15.98
N TYR A 440 -32.79 3.69 15.98
CA TYR A 440 -33.54 2.46 15.79
C TYR A 440 -34.34 2.50 14.48
N HIS A 441 -34.32 1.41 13.73
CA HIS A 441 -35.16 1.20 12.55
C HIS A 441 -36.04 -0.05 12.75
N ALA A 442 -37.34 0.05 12.44
CA ALA A 442 -38.30 -1.03 12.69
C ALA A 442 -37.96 -2.36 11.97
N THR A 443 -37.29 -2.29 10.82
CA THR A 443 -36.88 -3.47 10.04
C THR A 443 -35.45 -3.94 10.30
N PHE A 444 -34.53 -3.02 10.61
CA PHE A 444 -33.08 -3.29 10.63
C PHE A 444 -32.48 -3.23 12.04
N GLY A 445 -33.31 -3.00 13.06
CA GLY A 445 -32.87 -3.00 14.44
C GLY A 445 -32.07 -1.75 14.82
N LYS A 446 -31.14 -1.91 15.76
CA LYS A 446 -30.31 -0.82 16.27
C LYS A 446 -29.18 -0.52 15.30
N GLY A 447 -28.94 0.76 15.04
CA GLY A 447 -27.86 1.21 14.19
C GLY A 447 -27.23 2.51 14.66
N GLN A 448 -26.08 2.83 14.09
CA GLN A 448 -25.33 4.04 14.37
C GLN A 448 -25.16 4.84 13.08
N ILE A 449 -25.44 6.14 13.13
CA ILE A 449 -25.27 7.01 11.97
C ILE A 449 -23.78 7.16 11.67
N VAL A 450 -23.33 6.72 10.49
CA VAL A 450 -21.94 6.76 10.04
C VAL A 450 -21.64 8.03 9.25
N SER A 451 -22.59 8.49 8.44
CA SER A 451 -22.43 9.74 7.68
C SER A 451 -23.77 10.40 7.38
N LEU A 452 -23.73 11.73 7.23
CA LEU A 452 -24.84 12.56 6.80
C LEU A 452 -24.40 13.31 5.55
N GLU A 453 -25.13 13.19 4.46
CA GLU A 453 -24.87 13.88 3.19
C GLU A 453 -26.08 14.69 2.75
N GLY A 454 -25.90 16.00 2.56
CA GLY A 454 -26.95 16.93 2.14
C GLY A 454 -27.57 17.74 3.29
N ARG A 455 -28.64 18.49 3.00
CA ARG A 455 -29.37 19.35 3.96
C ARG A 455 -30.89 19.21 3.77
N GLY A 456 -31.66 19.37 4.84
CA GLY A 456 -33.13 19.35 4.83
C GLY A 456 -33.75 17.94 4.69
N ASP A 457 -35.00 17.87 4.22
CA ASP A 457 -35.80 16.63 4.16
C ASP A 457 -35.28 15.56 3.18
N ASN A 458 -34.44 15.98 2.22
CA ASN A 458 -33.75 15.10 1.27
C ASN A 458 -32.34 14.66 1.74
N MET A 459 -31.98 14.92 3.00
CA MET A 459 -30.70 14.49 3.57
C MET A 459 -30.55 12.96 3.49
N LYS A 460 -29.40 12.50 3.00
CA LYS A 460 -29.05 11.08 2.96
C LYS A 460 -28.31 10.72 4.25
N ILE A 461 -28.87 9.78 5.00
CA ILE A 461 -28.36 9.26 6.26
C ILE A 461 -27.79 7.86 6.00
N THR A 462 -26.51 7.68 6.25
CA THR A 462 -25.88 6.35 6.19
C THR A 462 -25.86 5.78 7.61
N VAL A 463 -26.53 4.65 7.82
CA VAL A 463 -26.63 3.98 9.12
C VAL A 463 -25.97 2.60 9.01
N TYR A 464 -25.10 2.31 9.97
CA TYR A 464 -24.54 0.98 10.19
C TYR A 464 -25.40 0.24 11.22
N PHE A 465 -25.99 -0.89 10.84
CA PHE A 465 -26.82 -1.71 11.73
C PHE A 465 -25.97 -2.82 12.33
N SER A 466 -25.80 -2.79 13.66
CA SER A 466 -24.90 -3.69 14.38
C SER A 466 -25.37 -5.14 14.40
N ASP A 467 -26.67 -5.36 14.28
CA ASP A 467 -27.28 -6.70 14.40
C ASP A 467 -27.08 -7.55 13.13
N GLU A 468 -26.93 -6.92 11.96
CA GLU A 468 -26.75 -7.60 10.67
C GLU A 468 -25.40 -7.28 9.97
N ASP A 469 -24.55 -6.44 10.56
CA ASP A 469 -23.27 -5.98 9.97
C ASP A 469 -23.43 -5.35 8.57
N ILE A 470 -24.52 -4.60 8.38
CA ILE A 470 -24.89 -3.99 7.09
C ILE A 470 -24.92 -2.46 7.23
N THR A 471 -24.37 -1.78 6.22
CA THR A 471 -24.47 -0.32 6.08
C THR A 471 -25.53 0.04 5.03
N LYS A 472 -26.53 0.85 5.39
CA LYS A 472 -27.59 1.30 4.48
C LYS A 472 -27.65 2.82 4.38
N LYS A 473 -27.87 3.32 3.16
CA LYS A 473 -28.07 4.73 2.85
C LYS A 473 -29.56 5.01 2.69
N LEU A 474 -30.14 5.80 3.58
CA LEU A 474 -31.56 6.13 3.66
C LEU A 474 -31.76 7.64 3.43
N ILE A 475 -32.91 8.06 2.90
CA ILE A 475 -33.25 9.50 2.78
C ILE A 475 -34.13 9.88 3.98
N LYS A 476 -33.83 10.98 4.68
CA LYS A 476 -34.46 11.39 5.96
C LYS A 476 -35.97 11.23 5.97
N GLN A 477 -36.67 11.78 4.98
CA GLN A 477 -38.15 11.72 4.89
C GLN A 477 -38.76 10.31 4.76
N TYR A 478 -37.95 9.31 4.36
CA TYR A 478 -38.39 7.92 4.18
C TYR A 478 -37.70 6.95 5.14
N ALA A 479 -36.78 7.44 5.98
CA ALA A 479 -35.92 6.60 6.80
C ALA A 479 -36.60 6.06 8.06
N ASN A 480 -37.70 6.67 8.55
CA ASN A 480 -38.43 6.25 9.76
C ASN A 480 -37.51 5.85 10.93
N LEU A 481 -36.46 6.63 11.19
CA LEU A 481 -35.49 6.39 12.25
C LEU A 481 -35.93 7.06 13.55
N SER A 482 -35.96 6.31 14.64
CA SER A 482 -36.21 6.84 15.99
C SER A 482 -34.88 7.01 16.73
N PRO A 483 -34.54 8.21 17.22
CA PRO A 483 -33.33 8.40 18.02
C PRO A 483 -33.45 7.65 19.36
N ILE A 484 -32.36 7.00 19.78
CA ILE A 484 -32.25 6.38 21.11
C ILE A 484 -31.45 7.37 21.99
N GLU A 485 -32.07 7.94 23.02
CA GLU A 485 -31.33 8.77 23.98
C GLU A 485 -30.39 7.88 24.80
N ALA A 486 -29.12 8.28 24.91
CA ALA A 486 -28.14 7.60 25.74
C ALA A 486 -28.38 7.95 27.22
N THR A 487 -28.64 6.96 28.06
CA THR A 487 -28.65 7.11 29.53
C THR A 487 -27.26 7.24 30.10
#